data_AF-A0A4R4RL46-F1
#
_entry.id   AF-A0A4R4RL46-F1
#
_cell.length_a   1.000
_cell.length_b   1.000
_cell.length_c   1.000
_cell.angle_alpha   90.00
_cell.angle_beta   90.00
_cell.angle_gamma   90.00
#
_symmetry.space_group_name_H-M   'P 1'
#
loop_
_entity.id
_entity.type
_entity.pdbx_description
1 polymer ?
#
loop_
_entity_poly.entity_id
_entity_poly.type
_entity_poly.pdbx_seq_one_letter_code
_entity_poly.pdbx_strand_id
1 'polypeptide(L)'
;MIEKTVSLLDGNTFIVTNDQGDVSPSQVYPTGLFSFDTRFLSTWRLSLNGERLSVLSRDDLRYFERHFFLVPGEPTHYVDAKVSVIREQSICQDFSERLTVLNHDLEPEHFTLRVEMGADFADLFEIKDVREKVGTTSVHRENGVLRFRYERGGFRRDTIISSTAEAEVDDAGMTFDIHLEPRSSWHTELHVQPVIQESLAENNKTIWAAYRSRSRPKLRQDLERWLKRAPTLICDYEPLQTAYERSLIDLAAMRYASLTNPSAPLPTAGLPWFMTIFGRDSIFICLQALPFAPQLTPPVLRLLALLQGVTLDDFEEEEPGKILHEFRYGESAAFEEQPHTPYYGSADSTPLFVILLDEYVRWTGDATLIRRLEPNARKALAWIDEYGDLLGNGYLSYFRRNIVNGLENQCWKDSWDSISYHDGRLPRPP
;
A
#
# COMPACT_ATOMS: atom_id res chain seq x y z
N MET A 1 -11.76 17.61 -13.24
CA MET A 1 -11.02 16.54 -13.95
C MET A 1 -10.43 15.63 -12.91
N ILE A 2 -10.57 14.32 -13.05
CA ILE A 2 -9.88 13.35 -12.18
C ILE A 2 -8.40 13.46 -12.54
N GLU A 3 -7.58 13.94 -11.61
CA GLU A 3 -6.13 13.99 -11.77
C GLU A 3 -5.63 12.55 -11.90
N LYS A 4 -4.90 12.24 -12.98
CA LYS A 4 -4.39 10.88 -13.19
C LYS A 4 -3.30 10.63 -12.17
N THR A 5 -3.53 9.68 -11.27
CA THR A 5 -2.51 9.23 -10.32
C THR A 5 -1.69 8.10 -10.90
N VAL A 6 -0.49 7.94 -10.37
CA VAL A 6 0.39 6.84 -10.71
C VAL A 6 1.04 6.31 -9.44
N SER A 7 1.32 5.01 -9.40
CA SER A 7 1.80 4.36 -8.18
C SER A 7 3.02 3.49 -8.44
N LEU A 8 3.86 3.37 -7.40
CA LEU A 8 4.90 2.35 -7.28
C LEU A 8 4.72 1.63 -5.95
N LEU A 9 4.98 0.32 -5.90
CA LEU A 9 4.83 -0.46 -4.68
C LEU A 9 5.86 -1.59 -4.54
N ASP A 10 6.26 -1.86 -3.31
CA ASP A 10 6.98 -3.07 -2.90
C ASP A 10 6.51 -3.50 -1.51
N GLY A 11 5.69 -4.54 -1.45
CA GLY A 11 5.17 -5.06 -0.20
C GLY A 11 4.23 -4.06 0.46
N ASN A 12 4.64 -3.58 1.63
CA ASN A 12 3.83 -2.69 2.47
C ASN A 12 4.17 -1.22 2.24
N THR A 13 5.25 -0.92 1.51
CA THR A 13 5.61 0.45 1.16
C THR A 13 5.16 0.74 -0.27
N PHE A 14 4.47 1.85 -0.46
CA PHE A 14 4.04 2.30 -1.78
C PHE A 14 4.00 3.83 -1.83
N ILE A 15 4.20 4.38 -3.02
CA ILE A 15 4.03 5.81 -3.28
C ILE A 15 2.94 6.02 -4.33
N VAL A 16 2.06 6.98 -4.08
CA VAL A 16 1.06 7.47 -5.03
C VAL A 16 1.42 8.91 -5.37
N THR A 17 1.63 9.20 -6.65
CA THR A 17 2.01 10.51 -7.17
C THR A 17 0.98 10.97 -8.21
N ASN A 18 1.02 12.25 -8.58
CA ASN A 18 0.35 12.73 -9.78
C ASN A 18 1.09 12.25 -11.06
N ASP A 19 0.61 12.66 -12.22
CA ASP A 19 1.19 12.28 -13.51
C ASP A 19 2.60 12.81 -13.77
N GLN A 20 3.09 13.75 -12.95
CA GLN A 20 4.45 14.31 -12.99
C GLN A 20 5.43 13.63 -12.03
N GLY A 21 4.94 12.73 -11.17
CA GLY A 21 5.75 12.12 -10.11
C GLY A 21 5.78 12.94 -8.82
N ASP A 22 4.99 14.00 -8.71
CA ASP A 22 4.91 14.81 -7.49
C ASP A 22 3.86 14.27 -6.50
N VAL A 23 4.12 14.50 -5.22
CA VAL A 23 3.18 14.31 -4.12
C VAL A 23 2.72 15.68 -3.63
N SER A 24 1.40 15.85 -3.53
CA SER A 24 0.76 17.05 -3.01
C SER A 24 -0.41 16.68 -2.10
N PRO A 25 -0.56 17.32 -0.93
CA PRO A 25 -1.73 17.08 -0.10
C PRO A 25 -3.01 17.33 -0.89
N SER A 26 -3.85 16.31 -1.02
CA SER A 26 -5.13 16.37 -1.70
C SER A 26 -6.18 15.66 -0.85
N GLN A 27 -7.35 16.30 -0.73
CA GLN A 27 -8.50 15.75 -0.02
C GLN A 27 -9.28 14.75 -0.88
N VAL A 28 -9.08 14.77 -2.20
CA VAL A 28 -9.85 13.94 -3.15
C VAL A 28 -9.13 12.63 -3.45
N TYR A 29 -7.81 12.68 -3.63
CA TYR A 29 -6.99 11.49 -3.84
C TYR A 29 -5.75 11.54 -2.96
N PRO A 30 -5.57 10.56 -2.06
CA PRO A 30 -4.42 10.52 -1.16
C PRO A 30 -3.12 10.22 -1.94
N THR A 31 -2.43 11.25 -2.40
CA THR A 31 -1.02 11.12 -2.79
C THR A 31 -0.16 11.03 -1.53
N GLY A 32 0.98 10.35 -1.65
CA GLY A 32 1.92 10.18 -0.54
C GLY A 32 2.81 8.96 -0.66
N LEU A 33 3.86 8.92 0.16
CA LEU A 33 4.59 7.70 0.47
C LEU A 33 3.96 7.08 1.71
N PHE A 34 3.52 5.84 1.60
CA PHE A 34 2.82 5.11 2.66
C PHE A 34 3.60 3.87 3.06
N SER A 35 3.53 3.54 4.34
CA SER A 35 3.99 2.26 4.86
C SER A 35 3.20 1.93 6.13
N PHE A 36 2.72 0.69 6.28
CA PHE A 36 1.98 0.24 7.48
C PHE A 36 0.88 1.22 7.93
N ASP A 37 -0.03 1.51 7.00
CA ASP A 37 -1.18 2.42 7.18
C ASP A 37 -0.83 3.89 7.53
N THR A 38 0.45 4.29 7.50
CA THR A 38 0.91 5.66 7.79
C THR A 38 1.43 6.34 6.52
N ARG A 39 1.08 7.61 6.29
CA ARG A 39 1.66 8.47 5.24
C ARG A 39 2.97 9.15 5.71
N PHE A 40 4.11 8.60 5.32
CA PHE A 40 5.44 9.12 5.64
C PHE A 40 5.88 10.32 4.81
N LEU A 41 5.31 10.53 3.61
CA LEU A 41 5.46 11.77 2.85
C LEU A 41 4.10 12.27 2.39
N SER A 42 3.80 13.53 2.69
CA SER A 42 2.62 14.26 2.23
C SER A 42 2.96 15.30 1.16
N THR A 43 4.24 15.65 1.00
CA THR A 43 4.73 16.57 -0.04
C THR A 43 6.05 16.05 -0.62
N TRP A 44 6.13 16.04 -1.94
CA TRP A 44 7.33 15.73 -2.73
C TRP A 44 7.19 16.46 -4.06
N ARG A 45 7.69 17.69 -4.17
CA ARG A 45 7.48 18.53 -5.37
C ARG A 45 8.80 19.01 -5.92
N LEU A 46 8.95 18.90 -7.23
CA LEU A 46 10.17 19.32 -7.92
C LEU A 46 9.95 20.61 -8.70
N SER A 47 10.86 21.55 -8.49
CA SER A 47 10.93 22.77 -9.28
C SER A 47 12.36 23.05 -9.72
N LEU A 48 12.48 23.74 -10.85
CA LEU A 48 13.73 24.22 -11.42
C LEU A 48 13.61 25.73 -11.61
N ASN A 49 14.55 26.50 -11.05
CA ASN A 49 14.53 27.97 -11.07
C ASN A 49 13.21 28.57 -10.53
N GLY A 50 12.57 27.87 -9.58
CA GLY A 50 11.28 28.27 -9.00
C GLY A 50 10.06 27.89 -9.83
N GLU A 51 10.23 27.29 -11.01
CA GLU A 51 9.13 26.87 -11.89
C GLU A 51 8.82 25.38 -11.74
N ARG A 52 7.54 25.02 -11.84
CA ARG A 52 7.12 23.61 -11.93
C ARG A 52 7.46 23.03 -13.29
N LEU A 53 7.70 21.73 -13.31
CA LEU A 53 8.04 21.01 -14.52
C LEU A 53 6.81 20.32 -15.13
N SER A 54 6.76 20.29 -16.45
CA SER A 54 5.73 19.59 -17.21
C SER A 54 6.27 18.29 -17.78
N VAL A 55 5.41 17.27 -17.86
CA VAL A 55 5.76 15.96 -18.41
C VAL A 55 5.77 16.00 -19.93
N LEU A 56 6.91 15.73 -20.53
CA LEU A 56 7.05 15.50 -21.96
C LEU A 56 6.69 14.04 -22.31
N SER A 57 7.23 13.10 -21.54
CA SER A 57 6.94 11.67 -21.67
C SER A 57 7.15 10.94 -20.35
N ARG A 58 6.50 9.79 -20.23
CA ARG A 58 6.59 8.89 -19.08
C ARG A 58 6.84 7.47 -19.57
N ASP A 59 7.72 6.76 -18.89
CA ASP A 59 7.97 5.34 -19.13
C ASP A 59 7.62 4.52 -17.87
N ASP A 60 6.57 3.70 -18.01
CA ASP A 60 6.05 2.81 -16.98
C ASP A 60 6.77 1.46 -17.04
N LEU A 61 8.06 1.45 -16.68
CA LEU A 61 8.93 0.28 -16.81
C LEU A 61 8.42 -0.94 -16.03
N ARG A 62 8.16 -0.79 -14.73
CA ARG A 62 7.65 -1.85 -13.84
C ARG A 62 6.80 -1.27 -12.70
N TYR A 63 6.12 -2.13 -11.95
CA TYR A 63 5.31 -1.71 -10.79
C TYR A 63 6.13 -1.07 -9.64
N PHE A 64 7.45 -1.14 -9.68
CA PHE A 64 8.37 -0.62 -8.67
C PHE A 64 9.40 0.40 -9.22
N GLU A 65 9.36 0.72 -10.51
CA GLU A 65 10.31 1.62 -11.16
C GLU A 65 9.66 2.38 -12.33
N ARG A 66 9.87 3.69 -12.41
CA ARG A 66 9.28 4.58 -13.42
C ARG A 66 10.20 5.75 -13.74
N HIS A 67 10.19 6.18 -15.01
CA HIS A 67 10.92 7.36 -15.47
C HIS A 67 9.97 8.45 -15.99
N PHE A 68 10.30 9.71 -15.68
CA PHE A 68 9.65 10.90 -16.21
C PHE A 68 10.68 11.77 -16.91
N PHE A 69 10.31 12.27 -18.08
CA PHE A 69 11.09 13.25 -18.83
C PHE A 69 10.34 14.58 -18.73
N LEU A 70 10.97 15.55 -18.07
CA LEU A 70 10.35 16.77 -17.62
C LEU A 70 11.04 18.00 -18.22
N VAL A 71 10.28 19.07 -18.46
CA VAL A 71 10.77 20.37 -18.96
C VAL A 71 10.12 21.52 -18.18
N PRO A 72 10.79 22.66 -17.97
CA PRO A 72 10.14 23.84 -17.40
C PRO A 72 9.05 24.42 -18.32
N GLY A 73 8.04 25.06 -17.74
CA GLY A 73 6.95 25.72 -18.47
C GLY A 73 5.87 24.77 -19.01
N GLU A 74 4.85 25.32 -19.69
CA GLU A 74 3.80 24.50 -20.31
C GLU A 74 4.30 23.81 -21.59
N PRO A 75 3.95 22.53 -21.83
CA PRO A 75 4.35 21.79 -23.01
C PRO A 75 3.55 22.30 -24.21
N THR A 76 4.05 23.35 -24.85
CA THR A 76 3.53 23.81 -26.15
C THR A 76 4.20 23.04 -27.29
N HIS A 77 3.60 23.03 -28.48
CA HIS A 77 4.16 22.35 -29.67
C HIS A 77 5.53 22.89 -30.13
N TYR A 78 6.04 23.95 -29.48
CA TYR A 78 7.29 24.66 -29.80
C TYR A 78 8.18 24.88 -28.57
N VAL A 79 8.22 23.95 -27.60
CA VAL A 79 9.18 24.07 -26.51
C VAL A 79 10.57 23.68 -27.03
N ASP A 80 11.36 24.68 -27.41
CA ASP A 80 12.82 24.57 -27.51
C ASP A 80 13.39 24.55 -26.07
N ALA A 81 13.23 23.40 -25.40
CA ALA A 81 13.66 23.22 -24.02
C ALA A 81 15.20 23.20 -23.97
N LYS A 82 15.79 24.34 -23.64
CA LYS A 82 17.23 24.48 -23.36
C LYS A 82 17.68 23.66 -22.14
N VAL A 83 16.75 23.21 -21.31
CA VAL A 83 17.02 22.35 -20.17
C VAL A 83 15.94 21.28 -20.05
N SER A 84 16.34 20.07 -19.67
CA SER A 84 15.41 18.99 -19.31
C SER A 84 15.81 18.36 -17.99
N VAL A 85 14.82 17.83 -17.27
CA VAL A 85 15.04 17.05 -16.05
C VAL A 85 14.52 15.63 -16.26
N ILE A 86 15.36 14.64 -15.97
CA ILE A 86 14.95 13.24 -15.91
C ILE A 86 14.76 12.88 -14.44
N ARG A 87 13.58 12.36 -14.12
CA ARG A 87 13.23 11.86 -12.79
C ARG A 87 13.03 10.35 -12.88
N GLU A 88 13.78 9.60 -12.08
CA GLU A 88 13.70 8.15 -12.04
C GLU A 88 13.33 7.70 -10.63
N GLN A 89 12.07 7.33 -10.47
CA GLN A 89 11.49 6.92 -9.19
C GLN A 89 11.51 5.41 -9.08
N SER A 90 11.86 4.92 -7.88
CA SER A 90 11.82 3.50 -7.57
C SER A 90 11.45 3.24 -6.12
N ILE A 91 10.96 2.04 -5.86
CA ILE A 91 10.69 1.59 -4.50
C ILE A 91 11.23 0.17 -4.29
N CYS A 92 12.06 0.02 -3.26
CA CYS A 92 12.63 -1.25 -2.82
C CYS A 92 12.70 -1.21 -1.29
N GLN A 93 11.53 -1.04 -0.66
CA GLN A 93 11.27 -0.67 0.76
C GLN A 93 11.37 0.81 1.08
N ASP A 94 12.47 1.42 0.69
CA ASP A 94 12.66 2.86 0.74
C ASP A 94 12.27 3.42 -0.63
N PHE A 95 11.83 4.68 -0.64
CA PHE A 95 11.62 5.40 -1.89
C PHE A 95 12.94 6.03 -2.30
N SER A 96 13.33 5.87 -3.56
CA SER A 96 14.52 6.51 -4.10
C SER A 96 14.20 7.18 -5.42
N GLU A 97 14.69 8.40 -5.57
CA GLU A 97 14.51 9.23 -6.76
C GLU A 97 15.87 9.69 -7.26
N ARG A 98 16.25 9.29 -8.48
CA ARG A 98 17.39 9.87 -9.16
C ARG A 98 16.91 11.03 -10.03
N LEU A 99 17.52 12.19 -9.81
CA LEU A 99 17.31 13.39 -10.59
C LEU A 99 18.50 13.63 -11.50
N THR A 100 18.24 14.01 -12.74
CA THR A 100 19.28 14.39 -13.70
C THR A 100 18.85 15.65 -14.43
N VAL A 101 19.63 16.73 -14.31
CA VAL A 101 19.42 17.99 -15.01
C VAL A 101 20.38 18.04 -16.20
N LEU A 102 19.87 18.28 -17.39
CA LEU A 102 20.65 18.35 -18.63
C LEU A 102 20.57 19.75 -19.24
N ASN A 103 21.73 20.38 -19.46
CA ASN A 103 21.83 21.63 -20.21
C ASN A 103 21.96 21.30 -21.71
N HIS A 104 20.96 21.67 -22.51
CA HIS A 104 20.95 21.51 -23.96
C HIS A 104 21.44 22.76 -24.71
N ASP A 105 21.67 23.86 -24.00
CA ASP A 105 22.18 25.09 -24.59
C ASP A 105 23.67 24.96 -24.98
N LEU A 106 24.14 25.95 -25.74
CA LEU A 106 25.53 26.13 -26.14
C LEU A 106 26.31 27.03 -25.17
N GLU A 107 25.64 27.59 -24.17
CA GLU A 107 26.24 28.44 -23.13
C GLU A 107 26.16 27.77 -21.74
N PRO A 108 27.12 28.06 -20.83
CA PRO A 108 27.02 27.62 -19.44
C PRO A 108 25.80 28.26 -18.77
N GLU A 109 25.08 27.47 -17.96
CA GLU A 109 23.91 27.95 -17.22
C GLU A 109 23.95 27.54 -15.75
N HIS A 110 23.32 28.38 -14.92
CA HIS A 110 23.07 28.11 -13.52
C HIS A 110 21.62 27.71 -13.30
N PHE A 111 21.42 26.63 -12.56
CA PHE A 111 20.11 26.12 -12.20
C PHE A 111 19.99 25.99 -10.69
N THR A 112 18.84 26.40 -10.15
CA THR A 112 18.44 26.13 -8.76
C THR A 112 17.37 25.05 -8.78
N LEU A 113 17.75 23.82 -8.42
CA LEU A 113 16.82 22.69 -8.31
C LEU A 113 16.30 22.60 -6.88
N ARG A 114 14.99 22.58 -6.69
CA ARG A 114 14.36 22.46 -5.38
C ARG A 114 13.46 21.24 -5.32
N VAL A 115 13.61 20.47 -4.25
CA VAL A 115 12.65 19.43 -3.88
C VAL A 115 11.99 19.84 -2.58
N GLU A 116 10.72 20.25 -2.66
CA GLU A 116 9.89 20.50 -1.48
C GLU A 116 9.47 19.16 -0.86
N MET A 117 9.62 19.04 0.45
CA MET A 117 9.42 17.82 1.22
C MET A 117 8.54 18.12 2.41
N GLY A 118 7.64 17.19 2.73
CA GLY A 118 6.78 17.30 3.90
C GLY A 118 6.24 15.95 4.32
N ALA A 119 6.02 15.79 5.62
CA ALA A 119 5.42 14.62 6.23
C ALA A 119 4.38 15.05 7.26
N ASP A 120 3.21 14.43 7.23
CA ASP A 120 2.15 14.62 8.23
C ASP A 120 1.87 13.38 9.06
N PHE A 121 2.44 12.23 8.67
CA PHE A 121 2.24 10.94 9.32
C PHE A 121 0.77 10.55 9.46
N ALA A 122 -0.09 11.05 8.57
CA ALA A 122 -1.51 10.78 8.59
C ALA A 122 -1.78 9.28 8.50
N ASP A 123 -2.66 8.79 9.37
CA ASP A 123 -3.21 7.44 9.29
C ASP A 123 -4.15 7.34 8.08
N LEU A 124 -4.25 6.20 7.41
CA LEU A 124 -5.18 6.03 6.30
C LEU A 124 -6.63 6.38 6.67
N PHE A 125 -7.08 6.16 7.91
CA PHE A 125 -8.42 6.58 8.33
C PHE A 125 -8.55 8.10 8.50
N GLU A 126 -7.49 8.78 8.94
CA GLU A 126 -7.46 10.26 9.07
C GLU A 126 -7.43 10.97 7.70
N ILE A 127 -6.96 10.30 6.64
CA ILE A 127 -6.98 10.92 5.31
C ILE A 127 -8.39 10.91 4.72
N LYS A 128 -9.23 9.93 5.08
CA LYS A 128 -10.65 9.90 4.72
C LYS A 128 -11.44 10.95 5.52
N ASP A 129 -11.20 10.98 6.83
CA ASP A 129 -11.83 11.92 7.75
C ASP A 129 -10.76 12.83 8.35
N VAL A 130 -10.54 13.99 7.73
CA VAL A 130 -9.50 14.94 8.16
C VAL A 130 -9.67 15.27 9.65
N ARG A 131 -8.76 14.75 10.46
CA ARG A 131 -8.67 14.99 11.91
C ARG A 131 -7.35 15.68 12.24
N GLU A 132 -7.38 16.52 13.27
CA GLU A 132 -6.14 17.07 13.80
C GLU A 132 -5.33 15.96 14.47
N LYS A 133 -4.03 15.91 14.18
CA LYS A 133 -3.11 14.97 14.82
C LYS A 133 -3.01 15.26 16.32
N VAL A 134 -3.14 14.21 17.12
CA VAL A 134 -3.02 14.31 18.59
C VAL A 134 -1.55 14.38 19.03
N GLY A 135 -0.65 13.71 18.29
CA GLY A 135 0.78 13.71 18.59
C GLY A 135 1.50 15.00 18.18
N THR A 136 2.82 15.02 18.41
CA THR A 136 3.69 16.14 18.06
C THR A 136 4.56 15.80 16.86
N THR A 137 4.68 16.75 15.92
CA THR A 137 5.58 16.63 14.78
C THR A 137 6.78 17.57 14.96
N SER A 138 7.99 17.08 14.71
CA SER A 138 9.22 17.87 14.72
C SER A 138 10.03 17.67 13.43
N VAL A 139 10.85 18.68 13.11
CA VAL A 139 11.76 18.65 11.96
C VAL A 139 13.19 18.84 12.47
N HIS A 140 14.09 17.98 12.01
CA HIS A 140 15.51 18.01 12.36
C HIS A 140 16.35 18.04 11.10
N ARG A 141 17.40 18.87 11.10
CA ARG A 141 18.34 19.02 9.98
C ARG A 141 19.75 18.80 10.51
N GLU A 142 20.45 17.81 9.99
CA GLU A 142 21.80 17.50 10.43
C GLU A 142 22.59 16.83 9.30
N ASN A 143 23.82 17.27 9.04
CA ASN A 143 24.75 16.66 8.07
C ASN A 143 24.13 16.42 6.67
N GLY A 144 23.37 17.39 6.14
CA GLY A 144 22.71 17.26 4.83
C GLY A 144 21.51 16.32 4.80
N VAL A 145 21.03 15.87 5.97
CA VAL A 145 19.86 15.00 6.13
C VAL A 145 18.69 15.81 6.69
N LEU A 146 17.50 15.62 6.10
CA LEU A 146 16.24 16.13 6.62
C LEU A 146 15.47 14.99 7.29
N ARG A 147 15.05 15.20 8.54
CA ARG A 147 14.26 14.22 9.29
C ARG A 147 12.97 14.86 9.78
N PHE A 148 11.84 14.30 9.35
CA PHE A 148 10.54 14.53 9.97
C PHE A 148 10.31 13.46 11.04
N ARG A 149 9.73 13.83 12.16
CA ARG A 149 9.39 12.92 13.25
C ARG A 149 7.99 13.19 13.75
N TYR A 150 7.25 12.13 14.02
CA TYR A 150 5.98 12.15 14.73
C TYR A 150 6.02 11.26 15.96
N GLU A 151 5.52 11.78 17.07
CA GLU A 151 5.45 11.08 18.36
C GLU A 151 4.10 11.30 19.03
N ARG A 152 3.47 10.18 19.44
CA ARG A 152 2.30 10.15 20.32
C ARG A 152 2.47 9.01 21.32
N GLY A 153 2.72 9.31 22.59
CA GLY A 153 2.97 8.27 23.61
C GLY A 153 4.10 7.31 23.19
N GLY A 154 3.80 6.01 23.09
CA GLY A 154 4.74 4.98 22.61
C GLY A 154 4.80 4.80 21.08
N PHE A 155 3.98 5.53 20.33
CA PHE A 155 3.92 5.47 18.87
C PHE A 155 4.85 6.50 18.26
N ARG A 156 5.87 6.03 17.51
CA ARG A 156 6.86 6.89 16.86
C ARG A 156 7.05 6.52 15.39
N ARG A 157 7.17 7.55 14.56
CA ARG A 157 7.47 7.46 13.12
C ARG A 157 8.50 8.51 12.76
N ASP A 158 9.50 8.13 11.97
CA ASP A 158 10.43 9.08 11.36
C ASP A 158 10.42 8.91 9.83
N THR A 159 10.58 10.02 9.10
CA THR A 159 10.92 10.01 7.66
C THR A 159 12.29 10.65 7.53
N ILE A 160 13.28 9.86 7.11
CA ILE A 160 14.66 10.31 6.96
C ILE A 160 14.96 10.48 5.47
N ILE A 161 15.43 11.66 5.07
CA ILE A 161 15.70 12.01 3.68
C ILE A 161 17.15 12.45 3.53
N SER A 162 17.87 11.82 2.60
CA SER A 162 19.26 12.15 2.27
C SER A 162 19.46 12.29 0.77
N SER A 163 20.55 12.94 0.38
CA SER A 163 20.98 13.15 -1.00
C SER A 163 22.44 12.73 -1.17
N THR A 164 22.80 12.23 -2.36
CA THR A 164 24.20 11.96 -2.72
C THR A 164 25.00 13.23 -3.06
N ALA A 165 24.31 14.27 -3.53
CA ALA A 165 24.90 15.59 -3.76
C ALA A 165 24.68 16.51 -2.55
N GLU A 166 25.62 17.42 -2.31
CA GLU A 166 25.49 18.46 -1.30
C GLU A 166 24.31 19.38 -1.61
N ALA A 167 23.51 19.69 -0.60
CA ALA A 167 22.29 20.48 -0.71
C ALA A 167 22.19 21.46 0.47
N GLU A 168 21.58 22.62 0.22
CA GLU A 168 21.08 23.46 1.29
C GLU A 168 19.78 22.83 1.83
N VAL A 169 19.75 22.51 3.12
CA VAL A 169 18.61 21.83 3.78
C VAL A 169 17.87 22.79 4.70
N ASP A 170 16.58 22.96 4.46
CA ASP A 170 15.66 23.70 5.33
C ASP A 170 14.52 22.81 5.86
N ASP A 171 13.54 23.38 6.60
CA ASP A 171 12.44 22.58 7.18
C ASP A 171 11.47 22.04 6.12
N ALA A 172 11.53 22.59 4.91
CA ALA A 172 10.60 22.32 3.83
C ALA A 172 11.26 21.58 2.65
N GLY A 173 12.55 21.21 2.73
CA GLY A 173 13.19 20.40 1.70
C GLY A 173 14.67 20.68 1.46
N MET A 174 15.11 20.35 0.25
CA MET A 174 16.51 20.44 -0.19
C MET A 174 16.64 21.26 -1.47
N THR A 175 17.60 22.20 -1.49
CA THR A 175 17.95 23.02 -2.65
C THR A 175 19.35 22.67 -3.16
N PHE A 176 19.49 22.56 -4.47
CA PHE A 176 20.76 22.32 -5.14
C PHE A 176 21.07 23.48 -6.09
N ASP A 177 22.20 24.14 -5.87
CA ASP A 177 22.75 25.12 -6.79
C ASP A 177 23.70 24.42 -7.77
N ILE A 178 23.32 24.43 -9.04
CA ILE A 178 23.96 23.63 -10.07
C ILE A 178 24.53 24.57 -11.14
N HIS A 179 25.82 24.44 -11.42
CA HIS A 179 26.47 25.05 -12.58
C HIS A 179 26.72 23.98 -13.64
N LEU A 180 26.22 24.18 -14.86
CA LEU A 180 26.39 23.25 -15.97
C LEU A 180 27.03 23.92 -17.17
N GLU A 181 28.13 23.33 -17.65
CA GLU A 181 28.71 23.64 -18.95
C GLU A 181 27.77 23.24 -20.11
N PRO A 182 27.98 23.77 -21.33
CA PRO A 182 27.20 23.40 -22.50
C PRO A 182 27.16 21.89 -22.70
N ARG A 183 25.98 21.33 -22.98
CA ARG A 183 25.77 19.89 -23.25
C ARG A 183 26.22 18.96 -22.12
N SER A 184 26.31 19.47 -20.89
CA SER A 184 26.64 18.68 -19.70
C SER A 184 25.41 18.36 -18.85
N SER A 185 25.59 17.47 -17.89
CA SER A 185 24.52 17.04 -16.99
C SER A 185 25.00 16.95 -15.55
N TRP A 186 24.09 17.18 -14.62
CA TRP A 186 24.27 16.96 -13.19
C TRP A 186 23.26 15.92 -12.72
N HIS A 187 23.63 15.15 -11.69
CA HIS A 187 22.74 14.16 -11.11
C HIS A 187 22.89 14.02 -9.59
N THR A 188 21.79 13.73 -8.92
CA THR A 188 21.77 13.30 -7.52
C THR A 188 20.77 12.16 -7.33
N GLU A 189 21.00 11.32 -6.33
CA GLU A 189 20.03 10.36 -5.82
C GLU A 189 19.53 10.82 -4.44
N LEU A 190 18.21 10.91 -4.33
CA LEU A 190 17.49 11.18 -3.09
C LEU A 190 16.96 9.85 -2.54
N HIS A 191 17.22 9.60 -1.25
CA HIS A 191 16.71 8.44 -0.54
C HIS A 191 15.76 8.88 0.56
N VAL A 192 14.56 8.31 0.56
CA VAL A 192 13.53 8.54 1.59
C VAL A 192 13.28 7.23 2.31
N GLN A 193 13.61 7.21 3.59
CA GLN A 193 13.48 6.07 4.46
C GLN A 193 12.35 6.28 5.49
N PRO A 194 11.23 5.54 5.36
CA PRO A 194 10.25 5.36 6.41
C PRO A 194 10.85 4.57 7.60
N VAL A 195 10.73 5.09 8.81
CA VAL A 195 11.18 4.43 10.03
C VAL A 195 10.01 4.25 10.98
N ILE A 196 9.75 2.99 11.31
CA ILE A 196 8.81 2.58 12.33
C ILE A 196 9.63 2.12 13.54
N GLN A 197 9.55 2.86 14.64
CA GLN A 197 10.19 2.47 15.89
C GLN A 197 9.12 2.01 16.88
N GLU A 198 9.25 0.77 17.35
CA GLU A 198 8.53 0.33 18.55
C GLU A 198 9.30 0.79 19.78
N SER A 199 8.56 1.31 20.75
CA SER A 199 9.05 1.53 22.10
C SER A 199 9.39 0.17 22.74
N LEU A 200 10.70 -0.15 22.81
CA LEU A 200 11.46 -0.64 23.99
C LEU A 200 12.66 -1.51 23.55
N ALA A 201 13.85 -1.07 23.99
CA ALA A 201 15.19 -1.69 23.90
C ALA A 201 16.00 -1.47 22.61
N GLU A 202 17.07 -0.69 22.74
CA GLU A 202 18.04 -0.22 21.73
C GLU A 202 18.86 -1.32 21.02
N ASN A 203 18.55 -2.61 21.18
CA ASN A 203 19.51 -3.68 20.84
C ASN A 203 18.97 -4.88 20.04
N ASN A 204 17.75 -4.85 19.50
CA ASN A 204 17.29 -5.95 18.66
C ASN A 204 17.40 -5.61 17.17
N LYS A 205 18.08 -6.49 16.42
CA LYS A 205 17.88 -6.64 14.97
C LYS A 205 16.38 -6.82 14.76
N THR A 206 15.72 -5.73 14.38
CA THR A 206 14.27 -5.62 14.40
C THR A 206 13.63 -6.56 13.39
N ILE A 207 12.35 -6.91 13.58
CA ILE A 207 11.50 -7.51 12.54
C ILE A 207 11.68 -6.73 11.22
N TRP A 208 11.81 -5.40 11.33
CA TRP A 208 12.12 -4.46 10.26
C TRP A 208 13.43 -4.74 9.49
N ALA A 209 14.48 -5.27 10.12
CA ALA A 209 15.71 -5.65 9.42
C ALA A 209 15.52 -6.87 8.50
N ALA A 210 14.64 -7.81 8.86
CA ALA A 210 14.25 -8.93 7.99
C ALA A 210 13.41 -8.43 6.80
N TYR A 211 12.59 -7.40 7.02
CA TYR A 211 11.91 -6.68 5.95
C TYR A 211 12.89 -6.01 4.99
N ARG A 212 14.02 -5.47 5.45
CA ARG A 212 14.97 -4.57 4.74
C ARG A 212 15.91 -5.18 3.67
N SER A 213 15.64 -6.39 3.15
CA SER A 213 16.58 -7.13 2.27
C SER A 213 16.18 -7.25 0.78
N ARG A 214 15.50 -6.24 0.20
CA ARG A 214 15.04 -6.26 -1.20
C ARG A 214 15.75 -5.20 -2.02
N SER A 215 16.11 -5.56 -3.24
CA SER A 215 16.80 -4.71 -4.20
C SER A 215 16.13 -4.83 -5.57
N ARG A 216 16.31 -3.83 -6.45
CA ARG A 216 15.72 -3.85 -7.81
C ARG A 216 16.03 -5.15 -8.57
N PRO A 217 17.28 -5.69 -8.56
CA PRO A 217 17.57 -6.97 -9.21
C PRO A 217 16.78 -8.15 -8.62
N LYS A 218 16.56 -8.16 -7.30
CA LYS A 218 15.79 -9.22 -6.63
C LYS A 218 14.30 -9.11 -6.98
N LEU A 219 13.71 -7.91 -6.95
CA LEU A 219 12.32 -7.70 -7.39
C LEU A 219 12.11 -8.10 -8.84
N ARG A 220 13.08 -7.78 -9.72
CA ARG A 220 13.09 -8.20 -11.11
C ARG A 220 13.03 -9.72 -11.24
N GLN A 221 13.91 -10.42 -10.53
CA GLN A 221 13.98 -11.89 -10.53
C GLN A 221 12.72 -12.52 -9.91
N ASP A 222 12.15 -11.92 -8.87
CA ASP A 222 10.91 -12.38 -8.23
C ASP A 222 9.74 -12.30 -9.21
N LEU A 223 9.59 -11.19 -9.95
CA LEU A 223 8.55 -11.04 -10.97
C LEU A 223 8.75 -12.03 -12.12
N GLU A 224 9.98 -12.21 -12.61
CA GLU A 224 10.27 -13.17 -13.68
C GLU A 224 9.95 -14.61 -13.25
N ARG A 225 10.27 -14.99 -12.00
CA ARG A 225 9.90 -16.30 -11.45
C ARG A 225 8.40 -16.46 -11.28
N TRP A 226 7.70 -15.39 -10.88
CA TRP A 226 6.25 -15.37 -10.77
C TRP A 226 5.57 -15.64 -12.12
N LEU A 227 5.95 -14.88 -13.15
CA LEU A 227 5.39 -15.02 -14.50
C LEU A 227 5.68 -16.41 -15.09
N LYS A 228 6.89 -16.94 -14.91
CA LYS A 228 7.27 -18.29 -15.37
C LYS A 228 6.47 -19.42 -14.72
N ARG A 229 5.90 -19.20 -13.53
CA ARG A 229 5.11 -20.20 -12.81
C ARG A 229 3.66 -20.23 -13.26
N ALA A 230 3.14 -19.12 -13.79
CA ALA A 230 1.78 -19.05 -14.28
C ALA A 230 1.64 -19.84 -15.60
N PRO A 231 0.43 -20.34 -15.92
CA PRO A 231 0.13 -20.89 -17.23
C PRO A 231 0.45 -19.91 -18.36
N THR A 232 0.82 -20.40 -19.53
CA THR A 232 1.01 -19.56 -20.72
C THR A 232 -0.29 -19.49 -21.51
N LEU A 233 -0.78 -18.27 -21.75
CA LEU A 233 -1.92 -18.05 -22.64
C LEU A 233 -1.44 -17.87 -24.09
N ILE A 234 -1.92 -18.73 -24.99
CA ILE A 234 -1.64 -18.66 -26.43
C ILE A 234 -2.97 -18.45 -27.15
N CYS A 235 -3.12 -17.32 -27.85
CA CYS A 235 -4.31 -17.00 -28.64
C CYS A 235 -3.98 -15.96 -29.72
N ASP A 236 -4.85 -15.74 -30.69
CA ASP A 236 -4.60 -14.77 -31.78
C ASP A 236 -5.13 -13.36 -31.46
N TYR A 237 -5.53 -13.10 -30.20
CA TYR A 237 -6.12 -11.83 -29.77
C TYR A 237 -5.20 -11.10 -28.80
N GLU A 238 -4.38 -10.19 -29.33
CA GLU A 238 -3.35 -9.43 -28.61
C GLU A 238 -3.89 -8.74 -27.34
N PRO A 239 -5.04 -8.02 -27.34
CA PRO A 239 -5.53 -7.35 -26.13
C PRO A 239 -5.78 -8.31 -24.96
N LEU A 240 -6.17 -9.56 -25.24
CA LEU A 240 -6.38 -10.57 -24.20
C LEU A 240 -5.03 -11.10 -23.66
N GLN A 241 -4.02 -11.28 -24.51
CA GLN A 241 -2.67 -11.63 -24.03
C GLN A 241 -2.12 -10.54 -23.13
N THR A 242 -2.23 -9.27 -23.55
CA THR A 242 -1.79 -8.12 -22.75
C THR A 242 -2.54 -8.03 -21.41
N ALA A 243 -3.87 -8.22 -21.42
CA ALA A 243 -4.66 -8.20 -20.20
C ALA A 243 -4.31 -9.34 -19.24
N TYR A 244 -4.02 -10.53 -19.76
CA TYR A 244 -3.60 -11.69 -18.98
C TYR A 244 -2.24 -11.47 -18.31
N GLU A 245 -1.22 -11.08 -19.09
CA GLU A 245 0.11 -10.76 -18.56
C GLU A 245 0.05 -9.64 -17.53
N ARG A 246 -0.73 -8.58 -17.82
CA ARG A 246 -0.92 -7.47 -16.89
C ARG A 246 -1.57 -7.92 -15.58
N SER A 247 -2.59 -8.77 -15.64
CA SER A 247 -3.25 -9.31 -14.45
C SER A 247 -2.29 -10.13 -13.58
N LEU A 248 -1.39 -10.91 -14.19
CA LEU A 248 -0.35 -11.62 -13.44
C LEU A 248 0.65 -10.64 -12.80
N ILE A 249 1.06 -9.58 -13.50
CA ILE A 249 1.94 -8.55 -12.95
C ILE A 249 1.26 -7.83 -11.77
N ASP A 250 -0.02 -7.48 -11.90
CA ASP A 250 -0.78 -6.80 -10.86
C ASP A 250 -0.95 -7.70 -9.61
N LEU A 251 -1.22 -8.99 -9.78
CA LEU A 251 -1.21 -9.96 -8.67
C LEU A 251 0.18 -10.11 -8.02
N ALA A 252 1.25 -9.95 -8.79
CA ALA A 252 2.61 -9.99 -8.24
C ALA A 252 2.96 -8.72 -7.44
N ALA A 253 2.44 -7.57 -7.91
CA ALA A 253 2.66 -6.26 -7.31
C ALA A 253 1.85 -6.10 -6.02
N MET A 254 0.55 -6.42 -6.06
CA MET A 254 -0.40 -6.23 -4.96
C MET A 254 -0.29 -7.35 -3.92
N ARG A 255 0.84 -7.39 -3.22
CA ARG A 255 1.06 -8.34 -2.13
C ARG A 255 1.64 -7.67 -0.89
N TYR A 256 1.02 -7.94 0.24
CA TYR A 256 1.33 -7.42 1.56
C TYR A 256 2.01 -8.48 2.43
N ALA A 257 3.08 -8.11 3.11
CA ALA A 257 3.80 -8.98 4.04
C ALA A 257 3.43 -8.65 5.49
N SER A 258 2.85 -9.61 6.22
CA SER A 258 2.54 -9.45 7.65
C SER A 258 3.79 -9.50 8.52
N LEU A 259 3.85 -8.69 9.59
CA LEU A 259 5.02 -8.61 10.48
C LEU A 259 5.38 -9.97 11.09
N THR A 260 4.38 -10.83 11.30
CA THR A 260 4.55 -12.18 11.86
C THR A 260 5.03 -13.21 10.85
N ASN A 261 4.87 -12.94 9.55
CA ASN A 261 5.37 -13.81 8.48
C ASN A 261 5.76 -13.03 7.21
N PRO A 262 6.90 -12.32 7.23
CA PRO A 262 7.32 -11.48 6.10
C PRO A 262 7.64 -12.26 4.82
N SER A 263 7.90 -13.56 4.97
CA SER A 263 8.31 -14.45 3.87
C SER A 263 7.14 -14.96 3.02
N ALA A 264 5.91 -14.79 3.49
CA ALA A 264 4.71 -15.33 2.86
C ALA A 264 3.70 -14.20 2.61
N PRO A 265 3.93 -13.37 1.58
CA PRO A 265 3.10 -12.21 1.32
C PRO A 265 1.72 -12.62 0.78
N LEU A 266 0.72 -11.81 1.10
CA LEU A 266 -0.71 -12.05 0.94
C LEU A 266 -1.25 -11.09 -0.12
N PRO A 267 -2.19 -11.50 -0.97
CA PRO A 267 -2.81 -10.59 -1.91
C PRO A 267 -3.55 -9.45 -1.20
N THR A 268 -3.59 -8.28 -1.82
CA THR A 268 -4.35 -7.11 -1.33
C THR A 268 -5.39 -6.65 -2.33
N ALA A 269 -6.43 -5.97 -1.85
CA ALA A 269 -7.53 -5.49 -2.68
C ALA A 269 -7.23 -4.20 -3.46
N GLY A 270 -6.24 -3.41 -3.02
CA GLY A 270 -5.76 -2.28 -3.81
C GLY A 270 -5.26 -1.07 -3.03
N LEU A 271 -4.72 -0.11 -3.78
CA LEU A 271 -4.12 1.10 -3.25
C LEU A 271 -5.13 2.25 -3.11
N PRO A 272 -4.90 3.19 -2.17
CA PRO A 272 -4.06 3.05 -0.98
C PRO A 272 -4.83 2.45 0.20
N TRP A 273 -6.15 2.50 0.16
CA TRP A 273 -7.03 2.18 1.29
C TRP A 273 -7.05 0.70 1.70
N PHE A 274 -6.78 -0.20 0.75
CA PHE A 274 -6.92 -1.63 0.93
C PHE A 274 -5.60 -2.40 0.88
N MET A 275 -4.48 -1.70 1.12
CA MET A 275 -3.14 -2.29 1.25
C MET A 275 -2.89 -2.83 2.66
N THR A 276 -3.73 -3.77 3.07
CA THR A 276 -3.55 -4.52 4.32
C THR A 276 -4.12 -5.93 4.18
N ILE A 277 -4.13 -6.69 5.28
CA ILE A 277 -4.79 -7.98 5.37
C ILE A 277 -6.31 -7.77 5.45
N PHE A 278 -7.01 -8.22 4.41
CA PHE A 278 -8.47 -8.37 4.40
C PHE A 278 -8.81 -9.85 4.22
N GLY A 279 -9.58 -10.43 5.14
CA GLY A 279 -9.92 -11.85 5.11
C GLY A 279 -10.72 -12.22 3.85
N ARG A 280 -11.90 -11.62 3.72
CA ARG A 280 -12.81 -11.82 2.57
C ARG A 280 -12.13 -11.58 1.23
N ASP A 281 -11.50 -10.42 1.06
CA ASP A 281 -10.89 -10.03 -0.21
C ASP A 281 -9.73 -10.95 -0.58
N SER A 282 -8.88 -11.33 0.38
CA SER A 282 -7.83 -12.31 0.16
C SER A 282 -8.39 -13.65 -0.28
N ILE A 283 -9.52 -14.08 0.30
CA ILE A 283 -10.19 -15.33 -0.08
C ILE A 283 -10.70 -15.24 -1.52
N PHE A 284 -11.38 -14.16 -1.92
CA PHE A 284 -11.86 -14.01 -3.28
C PHE A 284 -10.74 -13.96 -4.31
N ILE A 285 -9.68 -13.21 -4.03
CA ILE A 285 -8.49 -13.19 -4.90
C ILE A 285 -7.92 -14.60 -5.03
N CYS A 286 -7.82 -15.35 -3.94
CA CYS A 286 -7.34 -16.73 -3.97
C CYS A 286 -8.26 -17.61 -4.83
N LEU A 287 -9.58 -17.60 -4.60
CA LEU A 287 -10.55 -18.39 -5.37
C LEU A 287 -10.43 -18.12 -6.87
N GLN A 288 -10.35 -16.85 -7.27
CA GLN A 288 -10.21 -16.46 -8.67
C GLN A 288 -8.84 -16.80 -9.26
N ALA A 289 -7.79 -16.77 -8.44
CA ALA A 289 -6.42 -17.04 -8.86
C ALA A 289 -6.04 -18.53 -8.85
N LEU A 290 -6.85 -19.44 -8.28
CA LEU A 290 -6.53 -20.87 -8.19
C LEU A 290 -6.03 -21.51 -9.50
N PRO A 291 -6.62 -21.23 -10.69
CA PRO A 291 -6.14 -21.82 -11.95
C PRO A 291 -4.78 -21.31 -12.41
N PHE A 292 -4.32 -20.16 -11.91
CA PHE A 292 -3.16 -19.42 -12.44
C PHE A 292 -2.02 -19.28 -11.43
N ALA A 293 -2.36 -19.06 -10.16
CA ALA A 293 -1.44 -18.79 -9.07
C ALA A 293 -1.91 -19.40 -7.73
N PRO A 294 -2.13 -20.73 -7.64
CA PRO A 294 -2.62 -21.39 -6.43
C PRO A 294 -1.66 -21.24 -5.22
N GLN A 295 -0.40 -20.86 -5.46
CA GLN A 295 0.57 -20.55 -4.40
C GLN A 295 0.19 -19.36 -3.50
N LEU A 296 -0.76 -18.51 -3.90
CA LEU A 296 -1.25 -17.41 -3.06
C LEU A 296 -2.09 -17.91 -1.87
N THR A 297 -2.73 -19.08 -2.02
CA THR A 297 -3.72 -19.58 -1.07
C THR A 297 -3.13 -20.08 0.26
N PRO A 298 -2.02 -20.83 0.30
CA PRO A 298 -1.50 -21.36 1.57
C PRO A 298 -1.10 -20.30 2.60
N PRO A 299 -0.43 -19.19 2.23
CA PRO A 299 -0.19 -18.07 3.14
C PRO A 299 -1.48 -17.49 3.73
N VAL A 300 -2.50 -17.27 2.89
CA VAL A 300 -3.80 -16.71 3.30
C VAL A 300 -4.49 -17.65 4.28
N LEU A 301 -4.67 -18.92 3.91
CA LEU A 301 -5.32 -19.91 4.79
C LEU A 301 -4.62 -20.04 6.15
N ARG A 302 -3.28 -20.02 6.17
CA ARG A 302 -2.52 -20.11 7.43
C ARG A 302 -2.68 -18.87 8.30
N LEU A 303 -2.64 -17.68 7.71
CA LEU A 303 -2.82 -16.46 8.49
C LEU A 303 -4.24 -16.36 9.04
N LEU A 304 -5.26 -16.62 8.22
CA LEU A 304 -6.66 -16.56 8.66
C LEU A 304 -6.96 -17.62 9.73
N ALA A 305 -6.34 -18.80 9.64
CA ALA A 305 -6.42 -19.82 10.68
C ALA A 305 -5.67 -19.42 11.97
N LEU A 306 -4.55 -18.71 11.86
CA LEU A 306 -3.78 -18.23 13.00
C LEU A 306 -4.54 -17.14 13.77
N LEU A 307 -5.23 -16.25 13.04
CA LEU A 307 -6.02 -15.14 13.56
C LEU A 307 -7.52 -15.48 13.63
N GLN A 308 -7.88 -16.76 13.70
CA GLN A 308 -9.28 -17.17 13.85
C GLN A 308 -9.74 -16.85 15.27
N GLY A 309 -10.94 -16.28 15.40
CA GLY A 309 -11.49 -15.84 16.67
C GLY A 309 -11.59 -16.97 17.70
N VAL A 310 -11.33 -16.63 18.96
CA VAL A 310 -11.33 -17.53 20.11
C VAL A 310 -12.09 -16.98 21.31
N THR A 311 -12.37 -15.67 21.31
CA THR A 311 -13.08 -14.97 22.39
C THR A 311 -14.35 -14.29 21.90
N LEU A 312 -15.17 -13.84 22.85
CA LEU A 312 -16.31 -12.97 22.59
C LEU A 312 -15.89 -11.55 22.94
N ASP A 313 -15.82 -10.69 21.93
CA ASP A 313 -15.45 -9.29 22.08
C ASP A 313 -16.38 -8.42 21.23
N ASP A 314 -17.12 -7.51 21.88
CA ASP A 314 -18.09 -6.64 21.19
C ASP A 314 -17.42 -5.49 20.43
N PHE A 315 -16.21 -5.08 20.81
CA PHE A 315 -15.48 -4.00 20.17
C PHE A 315 -14.83 -4.49 18.87
N GLU A 316 -14.13 -5.61 18.90
CA GLU A 316 -13.56 -6.25 17.70
C GLU A 316 -14.61 -7.03 16.89
N GLU A 317 -15.80 -7.24 17.46
CA GLU A 317 -16.87 -8.11 16.94
C GLU A 317 -16.43 -9.57 16.75
N GLU A 318 -15.49 -10.00 17.60
CA GLU A 318 -14.91 -11.33 17.63
C GLU A 318 -15.91 -12.33 18.23
N GLU A 319 -16.00 -13.49 17.57
CA GLU A 319 -16.72 -14.65 18.08
C GLU A 319 -15.87 -15.91 17.87
N PRO A 320 -15.96 -16.93 18.73
CA PRO A 320 -15.23 -18.17 18.57
C PRO A 320 -15.46 -18.82 17.20
N GLY A 321 -14.37 -19.06 16.46
CA GLY A 321 -14.40 -19.67 15.13
C GLY A 321 -14.56 -18.71 13.96
N LYS A 322 -14.85 -17.44 14.21
CA LYS A 322 -15.02 -16.41 13.18
C LYS A 322 -13.69 -16.07 12.49
N ILE A 323 -13.73 -15.76 11.21
CA ILE A 323 -12.57 -15.30 10.42
C ILE A 323 -12.62 -13.78 10.30
N LEU A 324 -11.48 -13.13 10.53
CA LEU A 324 -11.36 -11.67 10.54
C LEU A 324 -11.80 -11.02 9.21
N HIS A 325 -12.35 -9.81 9.32
CA HIS A 325 -12.63 -8.93 8.20
C HIS A 325 -11.35 -8.21 7.76
N GLU A 326 -10.69 -7.48 8.68
CA GLU A 326 -9.45 -6.76 8.39
C GLU A 326 -8.51 -6.65 9.60
N PHE A 327 -7.22 -6.46 9.31
CA PHE A 327 -6.16 -6.20 10.30
C PHE A 327 -5.36 -4.97 9.86
N ARG A 328 -5.03 -4.05 10.78
CA ARG A 328 -4.33 -2.79 10.51
C ARG A 328 -3.15 -2.58 11.47
N TYR A 329 -2.16 -1.81 11.04
CA TYR A 329 -0.98 -1.40 11.84
C TYR A 329 -0.93 0.11 12.09
N GLY A 330 -1.99 0.82 11.71
CA GLY A 330 -2.15 2.26 11.82
C GLY A 330 -2.17 2.77 13.26
N GLU A 331 -1.99 4.08 13.41
CA GLU A 331 -1.98 4.77 14.70
C GLU A 331 -3.32 4.60 15.43
N SER A 332 -4.43 4.82 14.72
CA SER A 332 -5.76 4.77 15.33
C SER A 332 -6.11 3.37 15.84
N ALA A 333 -5.61 2.32 15.17
CA ALA A 333 -5.76 0.96 15.65
C ALA A 333 -4.84 0.68 16.85
N ALA A 334 -3.60 1.18 16.85
CA ALA A 334 -2.66 1.03 17.96
C ALA A 334 -3.12 1.68 19.28
N PHE A 335 -4.01 2.69 19.22
CA PHE A 335 -4.64 3.33 20.39
C PHE A 335 -6.08 2.88 20.64
N GLU A 336 -6.55 1.81 19.98
CA GLU A 336 -7.92 1.26 20.12
C GLU A 336 -9.02 2.30 19.82
N GLU A 337 -8.71 3.30 18.98
CA GLU A 337 -9.70 4.26 18.45
C GLU A 337 -10.50 3.65 17.29
N GLN A 338 -9.96 2.57 16.72
CA GLN A 338 -10.54 1.75 15.65
C GLN A 338 -10.36 0.26 16.02
N PRO A 339 -11.30 -0.63 15.66
CA PRO A 339 -11.30 -2.02 16.13
C PRO A 339 -10.38 -2.94 15.32
N HIS A 340 -9.54 -2.42 14.43
CA HIS A 340 -8.89 -3.18 13.36
C HIS A 340 -7.62 -3.96 13.77
N THR A 341 -7.51 -4.48 15.00
CA THR A 341 -6.29 -5.14 15.51
C THR A 341 -6.52 -6.49 16.23
N PRO A 342 -7.27 -7.48 15.69
CA PRO A 342 -8.02 -7.54 14.42
C PRO A 342 -9.51 -7.17 14.53
N TYR A 343 -10.15 -6.80 13.41
CA TYR A 343 -11.60 -6.62 13.34
C TYR A 343 -12.30 -7.79 12.64
N TYR A 344 -13.43 -8.23 13.18
CA TYR A 344 -14.19 -9.39 12.72
C TYR A 344 -15.60 -9.06 12.21
N GLY A 345 -15.88 -7.81 11.82
CA GLY A 345 -17.17 -7.39 11.24
C GLY A 345 -17.46 -7.93 9.84
N SER A 346 -17.45 -9.25 9.66
CA SER A 346 -17.76 -9.95 8.42
C SER A 346 -18.58 -11.20 8.71
N ALA A 347 -19.73 -11.29 8.07
CA ALA A 347 -20.63 -12.45 8.13
C ALA A 347 -20.24 -13.55 7.13
N ASP A 348 -19.54 -13.16 6.06
CA ASP A 348 -19.23 -14.00 4.91
C ASP A 348 -17.80 -14.58 4.91
N SER A 349 -16.85 -13.98 5.63
CA SER A 349 -15.45 -14.47 5.66
C SER A 349 -15.34 -15.90 6.19
N THR A 350 -16.08 -16.24 7.25
CA THR A 350 -16.04 -17.56 7.88
C THR A 350 -16.52 -18.69 6.95
N PRO A 351 -17.71 -18.61 6.32
CA PRO A 351 -18.11 -19.62 5.32
C PRO A 351 -17.20 -19.61 4.08
N LEU A 352 -16.74 -18.45 3.62
CA LEU A 352 -15.81 -18.36 2.49
C LEU A 352 -14.47 -19.04 2.77
N PHE A 353 -13.98 -19.01 4.01
CA PHE A 353 -12.77 -19.73 4.41
C PHE A 353 -12.91 -21.24 4.23
N VAL A 354 -14.07 -21.81 4.59
CA VAL A 354 -14.37 -23.23 4.38
C VAL A 354 -14.43 -23.56 2.88
N ILE A 355 -15.07 -22.69 2.08
CA ILE A 355 -15.13 -22.85 0.61
C ILE A 355 -13.73 -22.83 0.00
N LEU A 356 -12.87 -21.91 0.42
CA LEU A 356 -11.50 -21.82 -0.09
C LEU A 356 -10.66 -23.05 0.26
N LEU A 357 -10.84 -23.64 1.44
CA LEU A 357 -10.18 -24.90 1.81
C LEU A 357 -10.57 -26.03 0.83
N ASP A 358 -11.85 -26.17 0.51
CA ASP A 358 -12.34 -27.19 -0.44
C ASP A 358 -11.83 -26.93 -1.87
N GLU A 359 -12.01 -25.72 -2.39
CA GLU A 359 -11.59 -25.37 -3.74
C GLU A 359 -10.07 -25.50 -3.90
N TYR A 360 -9.28 -25.12 -2.90
CA TYR A 360 -7.82 -25.26 -2.94
C TYR A 360 -7.38 -26.72 -3.09
N VAL A 361 -7.94 -27.64 -2.30
CA VAL A 361 -7.54 -29.06 -2.39
C VAL A 361 -8.04 -29.71 -3.67
N ARG A 362 -9.21 -29.32 -4.17
CA ARG A 362 -9.74 -29.80 -5.45
C ARG A 362 -8.85 -29.39 -6.62
N TRP A 363 -8.27 -28.18 -6.58
CA TRP A 363 -7.36 -27.70 -7.62
C TRP A 363 -5.92 -28.22 -7.49
N THR A 364 -5.40 -28.34 -6.27
CA THR A 364 -3.96 -28.61 -6.05
C THR A 364 -3.63 -30.02 -5.60
N GLY A 365 -4.61 -30.75 -5.05
CA GLY A 365 -4.41 -32.04 -4.39
C GLY A 365 -3.65 -31.97 -3.05
N ASP A 366 -3.36 -30.78 -2.50
CA ASP A 366 -2.62 -30.62 -1.25
C ASP A 366 -3.49 -30.91 -0.01
N ALA A 367 -3.82 -32.19 0.17
CA ALA A 367 -4.55 -32.68 1.32
C ALA A 367 -3.77 -32.54 2.65
N THR A 368 -2.44 -32.34 2.57
CA THR A 368 -1.61 -32.18 3.77
C THR A 368 -1.91 -30.86 4.47
N LEU A 369 -2.03 -29.77 3.71
CA LEU A 369 -2.43 -28.48 4.28
C LEU A 369 -3.83 -28.55 4.90
N ILE A 370 -4.80 -29.14 4.19
CA ILE A 370 -6.18 -29.22 4.67
C ILE A 370 -6.28 -30.01 5.98
N ARG A 371 -5.61 -31.16 6.09
CA ARG A 371 -5.61 -31.93 7.35
C ARG A 371 -5.01 -31.13 8.52
N ARG A 372 -4.02 -30.27 8.26
CA ARG A 372 -3.48 -29.39 9.30
C ARG A 372 -4.47 -28.30 9.73
N LEU A 373 -5.30 -27.83 8.80
CA LEU A 373 -6.30 -26.78 9.04
C LEU A 373 -7.69 -27.32 9.40
N GLU A 374 -7.85 -28.64 9.48
CA GLU A 374 -9.12 -29.28 9.87
C GLU A 374 -9.66 -28.73 11.21
N PRO A 375 -8.86 -28.53 12.28
CA PRO A 375 -9.37 -27.96 13.51
C PRO A 375 -9.98 -26.56 13.32
N ASN A 376 -9.36 -25.73 12.48
CA ASN A 376 -9.86 -24.40 12.16
C ASN A 376 -11.14 -24.46 11.31
N ALA A 377 -11.22 -25.39 10.36
CA ALA A 377 -12.44 -25.62 9.57
C ALA A 377 -13.62 -26.03 10.47
N ARG A 378 -13.39 -26.90 11.47
CA ARG A 378 -14.42 -27.30 12.44
C ARG A 378 -14.90 -26.13 13.29
N LYS A 379 -13.98 -25.27 13.74
CA LYS A 379 -14.34 -24.04 14.46
C LYS A 379 -15.15 -23.08 13.59
N ALA A 380 -14.80 -22.93 12.31
CA ALA A 380 -15.55 -22.10 11.37
C ALA A 380 -16.97 -22.65 11.14
N LEU A 381 -17.12 -23.97 11.01
CA LEU A 381 -18.43 -24.61 10.92
C LEU A 381 -19.25 -24.45 12.20
N ALA A 382 -18.63 -24.62 13.37
CA ALA A 382 -19.29 -24.38 14.65
C ALA A 382 -19.76 -22.91 14.76
N TRP A 383 -18.97 -21.95 14.28
CA TRP A 383 -19.40 -20.55 14.23
C TRP A 383 -20.64 -20.34 13.36
N ILE A 384 -20.69 -20.97 12.18
CA ILE A 384 -21.85 -20.88 11.27
C ILE A 384 -23.12 -21.35 11.97
N ASP A 385 -23.03 -22.47 12.71
CA ASP A 385 -24.18 -23.07 13.40
C ASP A 385 -24.59 -22.31 14.67
N GLU A 386 -23.62 -21.83 15.47
CA GLU A 386 -23.87 -21.27 16.80
C GLU A 386 -24.07 -19.75 16.80
N TYR A 387 -23.32 -19.02 15.97
CA TYR A 387 -23.28 -17.55 15.96
C TYR A 387 -23.83 -16.96 14.66
N GLY A 388 -23.73 -17.70 13.54
CA GLY A 388 -24.17 -17.24 12.23
C GLY A 388 -25.69 -17.23 12.04
N ASP A 389 -26.41 -18.18 12.64
CA ASP A 389 -27.88 -18.28 12.56
C ASP A 389 -28.57 -17.59 13.76
N LEU A 390 -28.40 -16.25 13.85
CA LEU A 390 -28.97 -15.45 14.95
C LEU A 390 -30.50 -15.57 15.07
N LEU A 391 -31.18 -15.93 13.98
CA LEU A 391 -32.64 -16.03 13.92
C LEU A 391 -33.17 -17.47 14.05
N GLY A 392 -32.28 -18.47 14.12
CA GLY A 392 -32.63 -19.89 14.21
C GLY A 392 -33.43 -20.40 13.00
N ASN A 393 -33.26 -19.78 11.83
CA ASN A 393 -34.02 -20.07 10.63
C ASN A 393 -33.18 -20.70 9.50
N GLY A 394 -31.92 -21.05 9.79
CA GLY A 394 -30.98 -21.66 8.88
C GLY A 394 -30.31 -20.69 7.89
N TYR A 395 -30.53 -19.37 8.03
CA TYR A 395 -29.85 -18.36 7.23
C TYR A 395 -28.80 -17.64 8.07
N LEU A 396 -27.63 -17.42 7.46
CA LEU A 396 -26.64 -16.52 8.04
C LEU A 396 -27.20 -15.10 8.12
N SER A 397 -27.12 -14.53 9.31
CA SER A 397 -27.55 -13.17 9.62
C SER A 397 -26.42 -12.43 10.32
N TYR A 398 -26.45 -11.10 10.26
CA TYR A 398 -25.45 -10.27 10.90
C TYR A 398 -26.10 -9.13 11.65
N PHE A 399 -25.47 -8.75 12.75
CA PHE A 399 -25.86 -7.61 13.56
C PHE A 399 -24.60 -6.95 14.10
N ARG A 400 -24.45 -5.65 13.84
CA ARG A 400 -23.31 -4.87 14.32
C ARG A 400 -23.35 -4.77 15.84
N ARG A 401 -22.37 -5.37 16.51
CA ARG A 401 -22.22 -5.32 17.98
C ARG A 401 -21.50 -4.04 18.41
N ASN A 402 -20.50 -3.61 17.64
CA ASN A 402 -19.80 -2.35 17.86
C ASN A 402 -20.59 -1.15 17.28
N ILE A 403 -21.39 -0.50 18.12
CA ILE A 403 -22.24 0.63 17.69
C ILE A 403 -21.50 1.96 17.46
N VAL A 404 -20.20 2.04 17.76
CA VAL A 404 -19.42 3.27 17.67
C VAL A 404 -18.71 3.38 16.32
N ASN A 405 -17.90 2.37 15.99
CA ASN A 405 -17.05 2.35 14.79
C ASN A 405 -17.10 1.02 14.02
N GLY A 406 -18.02 0.11 14.36
CA GLY A 406 -18.26 -1.10 13.58
C GLY A 406 -18.99 -0.84 12.25
N LEU A 407 -18.77 -1.74 11.29
CA LEU A 407 -19.45 -1.75 9.99
C LEU A 407 -20.93 -2.05 10.16
N GLU A 408 -21.77 -1.19 9.58
CA GLU A 408 -23.23 -1.36 9.59
C GLU A 408 -23.65 -2.55 8.72
N ASN A 409 -23.01 -2.71 7.56
CA ASN A 409 -23.18 -3.87 6.69
C ASN A 409 -21.96 -4.77 6.82
N GLN A 410 -22.16 -6.04 7.20
CA GLN A 410 -21.09 -7.02 7.37
C GLN A 410 -21.04 -8.07 6.23
N CYS A 411 -21.65 -7.75 5.10
CA CYS A 411 -21.62 -8.57 3.89
C CYS A 411 -20.66 -7.99 2.84
N TRP A 412 -20.53 -8.62 1.68
CA TRP A 412 -19.68 -8.16 0.56
C TRP A 412 -19.81 -6.66 0.24
N LYS A 413 -21.00 -6.08 0.38
CA LYS A 413 -21.21 -4.64 0.29
C LYS A 413 -21.26 -4.07 1.70
N ASP A 414 -20.11 -3.67 2.22
CA ASP A 414 -19.95 -3.29 3.63
C ASP A 414 -20.00 -1.78 3.91
N SER A 415 -20.13 -0.96 2.87
CA SER A 415 -20.41 0.48 3.05
C SER A 415 -21.82 0.68 3.61
N TRP A 416 -21.98 1.67 4.48
CA TRP A 416 -23.23 1.92 5.22
C TRP A 416 -24.46 2.16 4.32
N ASP A 417 -24.26 2.76 3.14
CA ASP A 417 -25.31 3.11 2.17
C ASP A 417 -25.49 2.08 1.03
N SER A 418 -24.75 0.97 1.08
CA SER A 418 -24.65 0.05 -0.06
C SER A 418 -25.81 -0.94 -0.20
N ILE A 419 -26.57 -1.15 0.87
CA ILE A 419 -27.78 -1.97 0.89
C ILE A 419 -28.97 -1.04 1.04
N SER A 420 -29.82 -0.96 0.01
CA SER A 420 -31.02 -0.12 0.00
C SER A 420 -32.19 -0.85 -0.64
N TYR A 421 -33.40 -0.48 -0.22
CA TYR A 421 -34.61 -0.84 -0.93
C TYR A 421 -34.70 -0.12 -2.28
N HIS A 422 -35.61 -0.57 -3.14
CA HIS A 422 -35.83 0.04 -4.46
C HIS A 422 -36.14 1.56 -4.42
N ASP A 423 -36.61 2.08 -3.28
CA ASP A 423 -36.93 3.48 -3.06
C ASP A 423 -35.79 4.27 -2.39
N GLY A 424 -34.62 3.67 -2.25
CA GLY A 424 -33.42 4.29 -1.66
C GLY A 424 -33.38 4.29 -0.13
N ARG A 425 -34.42 3.79 0.55
CA ARG A 425 -34.38 3.68 2.02
C ARG A 425 -33.41 2.58 2.45
N LEU A 426 -32.64 2.85 3.50
CA LEU A 426 -31.77 1.86 4.12
C LEU A 426 -32.58 0.90 5.00
N PRO A 427 -32.28 -0.42 4.98
CA PRO A 427 -32.92 -1.38 5.86
C PRO A 427 -32.57 -1.09 7.31
N ARG A 428 -33.51 -1.35 8.22
CA ARG A 428 -33.22 -1.35 9.65
C ARG A 428 -32.99 -2.79 10.11
N PRO A 429 -32.07 -3.03 11.06
CA PRO A 429 -31.95 -4.32 11.71
C PRO A 429 -33.32 -4.78 12.28
N PRO A 430 -33.60 -6.09 12.28
CA PRO A 430 -34.84 -6.65 12.82
C PRO A 430 -35.03 -6.37 14.32
#